data_AF-A0A9P6IH99-F1
#
_entry.id   AF-A0A9P6IH99-F1
#
_cell.length_a   1.000
_cell.length_b   1.000
_cell.length_c   1.000
_cell.angle_alpha   90.00
_cell.angle_beta   90.00
_cell.angle_gamma   90.00
#
_symmetry.space_group_name_H-M   'P 1'
#
loop_
_entity.id
_entity.type
_entity.pdbx_description
1 polymer ?
#
loop_
_entity_poly.entity_id
_entity_poly.type
_entity_poly.pdbx_seq_one_letter_code
_entity_poly.pdbx_strand_id
1 'polypeptide(L)'
;ACKFYSNLEEEQHRASSGSLEAASLRVKIREFDSELTSKTDELSSVQRDLAILNDKYVDEIEKVSEMQHAKEAVENELEELSRRLFEEANGMVATEARARHQLELTRKHLELELKDAQERLAAETLQLRELKSMMETMMDSQPQSKRSSTNNSDRGSVDLAQLFGLTKISEDEPEPKEPETAIAIDGQLVQEFKEFVALSSSVRLAKLHSIPFMRHCQDEDVEPCLRFGNSPRISARKLTEGICSNTCYIEGATMEQVKEYERMVLAAQQPPSPARNSMTNKNILWEKLQTQYAMYQAPKGGCQTCRTDR
;
A
#
# COMPACT_ATOMS: atom_id res chain seq x y z
N ALA A 1 -90.44 0.48 -80.20
CA ALA A 1 -90.24 -0.54 -79.14
C ALA A 1 -88.79 -1.00 -79.07
N CYS A 2 -88.22 -1.69 -80.08
CA CYS A 2 -86.84 -2.24 -80.00
C CYS A 2 -85.73 -1.22 -79.65
N LYS A 3 -85.69 -0.04 -80.30
CA LYS A 3 -84.67 0.99 -79.99
C LYS A 3 -84.71 1.49 -78.55
N PHE A 4 -85.89 1.49 -77.93
CA PHE A 4 -86.06 1.94 -76.55
C PHE A 4 -85.54 0.89 -75.56
N TYR A 5 -85.76 -0.40 -75.84
CA TYR A 5 -85.20 -1.50 -75.07
C TYR A 5 -83.66 -1.56 -75.17
N SER A 6 -83.08 -1.40 -76.36
CA SER A 6 -81.61 -1.38 -76.52
C SER A 6 -80.95 -0.20 -75.80
N ASN A 7 -81.53 1.00 -75.85
CA ASN A 7 -81.01 2.15 -75.09
C ASN A 7 -81.13 1.96 -73.58
N LEU A 8 -82.19 1.30 -73.09
CA LEU A 8 -82.37 0.99 -71.68
C LEU A 8 -81.32 -0.02 -71.20
N GLU A 9 -81.00 -1.02 -72.02
CA GLU A 9 -79.94 -1.99 -71.74
C GLU A 9 -78.55 -1.33 -71.72
N GLU A 10 -78.24 -0.44 -72.67
CA GLU A 10 -76.97 0.30 -72.69
C GLU A 10 -76.82 1.23 -71.47
N GLU A 11 -77.87 1.95 -71.09
CA GLU A 11 -77.90 2.76 -69.86
C GLU A 11 -77.72 1.90 -68.61
N GLN A 12 -78.37 0.74 -68.55
CA GLN A 12 -78.23 -0.20 -67.42
C GLN A 12 -76.81 -0.80 -67.36
N HIS A 13 -76.19 -1.07 -68.50
CA HIS A 13 -74.81 -1.55 -68.58
C HIS A 13 -73.80 -0.47 -68.18
N ARG A 14 -74.05 0.80 -68.57
CA ARG A 14 -73.26 1.95 -68.12
C ARG A 14 -73.38 2.19 -66.62
N ALA A 15 -74.61 2.14 -66.08
CA ALA A 15 -74.86 2.28 -64.65
C ALA A 15 -74.19 1.14 -63.85
N SER A 16 -74.24 -0.09 -64.37
CA SER A 16 -73.56 -1.25 -63.78
C SER A 16 -72.03 -1.08 -63.78
N SER A 17 -71.45 -0.64 -64.90
CA SER A 17 -70.01 -0.37 -65.02
C SER A 17 -69.56 0.74 -64.07
N GLY A 18 -70.31 1.84 -63.97
CA GLY A 18 -70.02 2.92 -63.02
C GLY A 18 -70.16 2.48 -61.57
N SER A 19 -71.13 1.61 -61.26
CA SER A 19 -71.29 1.02 -59.92
C SER A 19 -70.12 0.11 -59.54
N LEU A 20 -69.60 -0.68 -60.49
CA LEU A 20 -68.42 -1.53 -60.30
C LEU A 20 -67.16 -0.70 -60.05
N GLU A 21 -66.97 0.38 -60.80
CA GLU A 21 -65.84 1.30 -60.61
C GLU A 21 -65.93 2.04 -59.26
N ALA A 22 -67.11 2.52 -58.89
CA ALA A 22 -67.35 3.12 -57.58
C ALA A 22 -67.13 2.12 -56.43
N ALA A 23 -67.48 0.84 -56.60
CA ALA A 23 -67.19 -0.20 -55.64
C ALA A 23 -65.68 -0.46 -55.52
N SER A 24 -64.96 -0.53 -56.64
CA SER A 24 -63.49 -0.68 -56.67
C SER A 24 -62.77 0.47 -55.97
N LEU A 25 -63.18 1.71 -56.23
CA LEU A 25 -62.63 2.88 -55.55
C LEU A 25 -62.91 2.87 -54.05
N ARG A 26 -64.10 2.44 -53.61
CA ARG A 26 -64.42 2.28 -52.19
C ARG A 26 -63.54 1.24 -51.51
N VAL A 27 -63.20 0.15 -52.20
CA VAL A 27 -62.27 -0.86 -51.68
C VAL A 27 -60.87 -0.26 -51.51
N LYS A 28 -60.36 0.44 -52.53
CA LYS A 28 -59.04 1.10 -52.45
C LYS A 28 -58.96 2.16 -51.36
N ILE A 29 -60.02 2.94 -51.16
CA ILE A 29 -60.10 3.92 -50.06
C ILE A 29 -59.98 3.20 -48.71
N ARG A 30 -60.68 2.08 -48.52
CA ARG A 30 -60.56 1.28 -47.28
C ARG A 30 -59.17 0.69 -47.09
N GLU A 31 -58.54 0.22 -48.15
CA GLU A 31 -57.17 -0.30 -48.11
C GLU A 31 -56.19 0.80 -47.69
N PHE A 32 -56.28 1.99 -48.30
CA PHE A 32 -55.45 3.12 -47.92
C PHE A 32 -55.74 3.62 -46.50
N ASP A 33 -56.99 3.67 -46.06
CA ASP A 33 -57.34 4.02 -44.68
C ASP A 33 -56.75 3.00 -43.68
N SER A 34 -56.78 1.71 -44.02
CA SER A 34 -56.16 0.65 -43.22
C SER A 34 -54.63 0.79 -43.17
N GLU A 35 -54.00 1.18 -44.27
CA GLU A 35 -52.55 1.40 -44.31
C GLU A 35 -52.17 2.67 -43.53
N LEU A 36 -52.96 3.74 -43.65
CA LEU A 36 -52.74 5.00 -42.95
C LEU A 36 -52.85 4.81 -41.44
N THR A 37 -53.84 4.04 -40.98
CA THR A 37 -54.00 3.70 -39.56
C THR A 37 -52.84 2.86 -39.06
N SER A 38 -52.44 1.81 -39.79
CA SER A 38 -51.26 1.00 -39.45
C SER A 38 -49.98 1.85 -39.34
N LYS A 39 -49.75 2.76 -40.29
CA LYS A 39 -48.58 3.65 -40.26
C LYS A 39 -48.65 4.68 -39.14
N THR A 40 -49.84 5.15 -38.81
CA THR A 40 -50.05 6.05 -37.66
C THR A 40 -49.73 5.34 -36.35
N ASP A 41 -50.13 4.08 -36.21
CA ASP A 41 -49.84 3.27 -35.02
C ASP A 41 -48.33 3.00 -34.90
N GLU A 42 -47.65 2.65 -36.00
CA GLU A 42 -46.19 2.50 -36.05
C GLU A 42 -45.47 3.80 -35.64
N LEU A 43 -45.87 4.95 -36.19
CA LEU A 43 -45.30 6.24 -35.84
C LEU A 43 -45.52 6.58 -34.36
N SER A 44 -46.71 6.30 -33.83
CA SER A 44 -46.99 6.51 -32.40
C SER A 44 -46.10 5.63 -31.51
N SER A 45 -45.76 4.43 -31.98
CA SER A 45 -44.88 3.52 -31.26
C SER A 45 -43.45 4.02 -31.25
N VAL A 46 -42.93 4.41 -32.40
CA VAL A 46 -41.59 4.99 -32.51
C VAL A 46 -41.47 6.27 -31.70
N GLN A 47 -42.50 7.12 -31.68
CA GLN A 47 -42.52 8.32 -30.82
C GLN A 47 -42.43 7.97 -29.34
N ARG A 48 -43.14 6.94 -28.87
CA ARG A 48 -43.04 6.46 -27.48
C ARG A 48 -41.65 5.93 -27.17
N ASP A 49 -41.07 5.13 -28.07
CA ASP A 49 -39.74 4.56 -27.89
C ASP A 49 -38.66 5.66 -27.85
N LEU A 50 -38.80 6.70 -28.69
CA LEU A 50 -37.91 7.86 -28.69
C LEU A 50 -38.01 8.63 -27.37
N ALA A 51 -39.21 8.83 -26.82
CA ALA A 51 -39.38 9.47 -25.52
C ALA A 51 -38.70 8.67 -24.40
N ILE A 52 -38.93 7.35 -24.34
CA ILE A 52 -38.30 6.47 -23.35
C ILE A 52 -36.77 6.51 -23.47
N LEU A 53 -36.24 6.52 -24.69
CA LEU A 53 -34.80 6.58 -24.91
C LEU A 53 -34.21 7.94 -24.51
N ASN A 54 -34.95 9.02 -24.72
CA ASN A 54 -34.55 10.36 -24.26
C ASN A 54 -34.46 10.42 -22.73
N ASP A 55 -35.48 9.92 -22.02
CA ASP A 55 -35.48 9.87 -20.56
C ASP A 55 -34.26 9.08 -20.03
N LYS A 56 -33.98 7.91 -20.61
CA LYS A 56 -32.78 7.11 -20.26
C LYS A 56 -31.47 7.84 -20.56
N TYR A 57 -31.43 8.63 -21.62
CA TYR A 57 -30.25 9.41 -21.97
C TYR A 57 -30.02 10.56 -20.97
N VAL A 58 -31.10 11.20 -20.50
CA VAL A 58 -31.03 12.20 -19.43
C VAL A 58 -30.55 11.56 -18.13
N ASP A 59 -31.10 10.41 -17.73
CA ASP A 59 -30.66 9.69 -16.53
C ASP A 59 -29.17 9.33 -16.59
N GLU A 60 -28.67 8.90 -17.76
CA GLU A 60 -27.25 8.58 -17.93
C GLU A 60 -26.38 9.84 -17.85
N ILE A 61 -26.84 10.99 -18.38
CA ILE A 61 -26.13 12.26 -18.21
C ILE A 61 -26.02 12.65 -16.74
N GLU A 62 -27.10 12.54 -15.98
CA GLU A 62 -27.09 12.86 -14.54
C GLU A 62 -26.12 11.96 -13.79
N LYS A 63 -26.17 10.64 -14.05
CA LYS A 63 -25.26 9.68 -13.44
C LYS A 63 -23.79 9.91 -13.81
N VAL A 64 -23.51 10.26 -15.06
CA VAL A 64 -22.14 10.62 -15.50
C VAL A 64 -21.68 11.91 -14.81
N SER A 65 -22.56 12.90 -14.65
CA SER A 65 -22.26 14.14 -13.93
C SER A 65 -21.92 13.87 -12.46
N GLU A 66 -22.73 13.05 -11.76
CA GLU A 66 -22.47 12.64 -10.38
C GLU A 66 -21.14 11.91 -10.25
N MET A 67 -20.85 10.97 -11.16
CA MET A 67 -19.59 10.22 -11.17
C MET A 67 -18.39 11.15 -11.41
N GLN A 68 -18.53 12.14 -12.28
CA GLN A 68 -17.47 13.10 -12.57
C GLN A 68 -17.20 14.01 -11.36
N HIS A 69 -18.24 14.48 -10.66
CA HIS A 69 -18.07 15.25 -9.42
C HIS A 69 -17.43 14.43 -8.30
N ALA A 70 -17.83 13.17 -8.12
CA ALA A 70 -17.22 12.28 -7.14
C ALA A 70 -15.73 12.01 -7.47
N LYS A 71 -15.42 11.85 -8.76
CA LYS A 71 -14.05 11.70 -9.23
C LYS A 71 -13.20 12.94 -8.91
N GLU A 72 -13.69 14.14 -9.25
CA GLU A 72 -12.99 15.40 -8.99
C GLU A 72 -12.76 15.61 -7.48
N ALA A 73 -13.72 15.24 -6.63
CA ALA A 73 -13.55 15.30 -5.18
C ALA A 73 -12.38 14.42 -4.70
N VAL A 74 -12.32 13.17 -5.18
CA VAL A 74 -11.23 12.24 -4.82
C VAL A 74 -9.88 12.70 -5.39
N GLU A 75 -9.84 13.20 -6.63
CA GLU A 75 -8.61 13.74 -7.22
C GLU A 75 -8.05 14.91 -6.40
N ASN A 76 -8.91 15.83 -5.94
CA ASN A 76 -8.51 16.93 -5.08
C ASN A 76 -7.97 16.46 -3.71
N GLU A 77 -8.59 15.45 -3.10
CA GLU A 77 -8.11 14.88 -1.83
C GLU A 77 -6.75 14.19 -2.00
N LEU A 78 -6.55 13.48 -3.11
CA LEU A 78 -5.27 12.86 -3.44
C LEU A 78 -4.17 13.89 -3.70
N GLU A 79 -4.47 14.97 -4.40
CA GLU A 79 -3.52 16.06 -4.62
C GLU A 79 -3.13 16.75 -3.30
N GLU A 80 -4.11 17.00 -2.42
CA GLU A 80 -3.87 17.60 -1.10
C GLU A 80 -3.03 16.68 -0.21
N LEU A 81 -3.33 15.37 -0.17
CA LEU A 81 -2.54 14.40 0.58
C LEU A 81 -1.12 14.28 0.04
N SER A 82 -0.98 14.22 -1.29
CA SER A 82 0.33 14.20 -1.96
C SER A 82 1.15 15.44 -1.59
N ARG A 83 0.54 16.63 -1.65
CA ARG A 83 1.20 17.88 -1.25
C ARG A 83 1.68 17.83 0.20
N ARG A 84 0.81 17.43 1.13
CA ARG A 84 1.17 17.31 2.56
C ARG A 84 2.28 16.31 2.80
N LEU A 85 2.26 15.17 2.10
CA LEU A 85 3.30 14.15 2.24
C LEU A 85 4.67 14.68 1.76
N PHE A 86 4.70 15.42 0.65
CA PHE A 86 5.92 16.07 0.18
C PHE A 86 6.40 17.19 1.11
N GLU A 87 5.48 18.01 1.64
CA GLU A 87 5.83 19.06 2.60
C GLU A 87 6.40 18.46 3.89
N GLU A 88 5.78 17.41 4.44
CA GLU A 88 6.24 16.72 5.65
C GLU A 88 7.59 16.04 5.43
N ALA A 89 7.76 15.31 4.32
CA ALA A 89 9.02 14.65 3.99
C ALA A 89 10.16 15.67 3.82
N ASN A 90 9.90 16.78 3.11
CA ASN A 90 10.88 17.87 2.98
C ASN A 90 11.18 18.53 4.33
N GLY A 91 10.17 18.68 5.19
CA GLY A 91 10.31 19.16 6.56
C GLY A 91 11.26 18.29 7.38
N MET A 92 11.02 16.98 7.39
CA MET A 92 11.85 15.99 8.09
C MET A 92 13.30 15.99 7.59
N VAL A 93 13.50 16.01 6.28
CA VAL A 93 14.86 16.05 5.70
C VAL A 93 15.56 17.36 6.07
N ALA A 94 14.86 18.50 6.06
CA ALA A 94 15.42 19.77 6.45
C ALA A 94 15.73 19.85 7.96
N THR A 95 14.92 19.21 8.82
CA THR A 95 15.23 19.10 10.26
C THR A 95 16.45 18.22 10.49
N GLU A 96 16.53 17.07 9.83
CA GLU A 96 17.65 16.13 9.98
C GLU A 96 18.96 16.74 9.46
N ALA A 97 18.91 17.40 8.30
CA ALA A 97 20.08 18.10 7.76
C ALA A 97 20.60 19.20 8.71
N ARG A 98 19.70 19.93 9.38
CA ARG A 98 20.07 20.93 10.38
C ARG A 98 20.65 20.28 11.64
N ALA A 99 20.03 19.22 12.14
CA ALA A 99 20.51 18.48 13.31
C ALA A 99 21.91 17.89 13.06
N ARG A 100 22.09 17.23 11.91
CA ARG A 100 23.38 16.71 11.47
C ARG A 100 24.44 17.81 11.41
N HIS A 101 24.13 18.97 10.84
CA HIS A 101 25.08 20.07 10.77
C HIS A 101 25.49 20.58 12.16
N GLN A 102 24.55 20.68 13.09
CA GLN A 102 24.85 21.07 14.48
C GLN A 102 25.75 20.03 15.18
N LEU A 103 25.48 18.74 14.99
CA LEU A 103 26.33 17.66 15.50
C LEU A 103 27.73 17.71 14.90
N GLU A 104 27.86 17.97 13.60
CA GLU A 104 29.17 18.13 12.96
C GLU A 104 29.96 19.32 13.51
N LEU A 105 29.30 20.44 13.84
CA LEU A 105 29.94 21.60 14.48
C LEU A 105 30.42 21.27 15.90
N THR A 106 29.57 20.64 16.70
CA THR A 106 29.93 20.26 18.09
C THR A 106 31.07 19.24 18.10
N ARG A 107 31.04 18.25 17.20
CA ARG A 107 32.12 17.29 17.03
C ARG A 107 33.44 17.99 16.71
N LYS A 108 33.47 18.91 15.75
CA LYS A 108 34.68 19.67 15.40
C LYS A 108 35.21 20.49 16.57
N HIS A 109 34.31 21.08 17.37
CA HIS A 109 34.70 21.82 18.56
C HIS A 109 35.37 20.90 19.60
N LEU A 110 34.76 19.76 19.91
CA LEU A 110 35.31 18.78 20.84
C LEU A 110 36.64 18.18 20.35
N GLU A 111 36.78 17.95 19.04
CA GLU A 111 38.04 17.49 18.44
C GLU A 111 39.17 18.52 18.66
N LEU A 112 38.88 19.82 18.57
CA LEU A 112 39.84 20.88 18.86
C LEU A 112 40.21 20.93 20.34
N GLU A 113 39.22 20.84 21.24
CA GLU A 113 39.47 20.83 22.69
C GLU A 113 40.30 19.62 23.13
N LEU A 114 40.00 18.44 22.58
CA LEU A 114 40.74 17.22 22.85
C LEU A 114 42.19 17.35 22.37
N LYS A 115 42.40 17.95 21.20
CA LYS A 115 43.75 18.21 20.69
C LYS A 115 44.53 19.18 21.57
N ASP A 116 43.93 20.27 22.03
CA ASP A 116 44.57 21.22 22.94
C ASP A 116 44.92 20.55 24.29
N ALA A 117 44.02 19.76 24.86
CA ALA A 117 44.29 18.99 26.07
C ALA A 117 45.44 17.97 25.89
N GLN A 118 45.50 17.29 24.74
CA GLN A 118 46.59 16.39 24.39
C GLN A 118 47.94 17.14 24.27
N GLU A 119 47.95 18.31 23.63
CA GLU A 119 49.15 19.15 23.50
C GLU A 119 49.65 19.63 24.88
N ARG A 120 48.74 20.05 25.78
CA ARG A 120 49.08 20.42 27.16
C ARG A 120 49.66 19.24 27.95
N LEU A 121 49.03 18.08 27.87
CA LEU A 121 49.53 16.87 28.54
C LEU A 121 50.92 16.45 27.99
N ALA A 122 51.12 16.56 26.68
CA ALA A 122 52.42 16.30 26.06
C ALA A 122 53.50 17.27 26.57
N ALA A 123 53.17 18.55 26.76
CA ALA A 123 54.09 19.53 27.33
C ALA A 123 54.42 19.23 28.81
N GLU A 124 53.43 18.90 29.63
CA GLU A 124 53.66 18.56 31.05
C GLU A 124 54.47 17.27 31.21
N THR A 125 54.17 16.24 30.41
CA THR A 125 54.95 14.99 30.42
C THR A 125 56.39 15.21 29.97
N LEU A 126 56.62 16.12 29.01
CA LEU A 126 57.96 16.57 28.61
C LEU A 126 58.71 17.22 29.78
N GLN A 127 58.07 18.16 30.48
CA GLN A 127 58.63 18.84 31.65
C GLN A 127 58.93 17.86 32.80
N LEU A 128 58.01 16.94 33.11
CA LEU A 128 58.22 15.92 34.14
C LEU A 128 59.36 14.97 33.78
N ARG A 129 59.50 14.59 32.51
CA ARG A 129 60.60 13.75 32.03
C ARG A 129 61.95 14.46 32.18
N GLU A 130 62.01 15.75 31.88
CA GLU A 130 63.22 16.57 32.09
C GLU A 130 63.57 16.70 33.57
N LEU A 131 62.58 16.99 34.42
CA LEU A 131 62.77 17.05 35.87
C LEU A 131 63.26 15.71 36.43
N LYS A 132 62.68 14.59 35.99
CA LYS A 132 63.11 13.25 36.39
C LYS A 132 64.56 12.98 35.98
N SER A 133 64.94 13.31 34.74
CA SER A 133 66.32 13.19 34.25
C SER A 133 67.29 14.04 35.09
N MET A 134 66.89 15.27 35.46
CA MET A 134 67.68 16.15 36.32
C MET A 134 67.85 15.60 37.73
N MET A 135 66.79 15.02 38.31
CA MET A 135 66.86 14.37 39.63
C MET A 135 67.76 13.13 39.61
N GLU A 136 67.69 12.32 38.54
CA GLU A 136 68.55 11.15 38.35
C GLU A 136 70.03 11.56 38.25
N THR A 137 70.34 12.60 37.46
CA THR A 137 71.70 13.15 37.41
C THR A 137 72.18 13.73 38.75
N MET A 138 71.31 14.37 39.53
CA MET A 138 71.65 14.84 40.89
C MET A 138 71.86 13.69 41.89
N MET A 139 71.09 12.61 41.79
CA MET A 139 71.25 11.41 42.62
C MET A 139 72.55 10.67 42.31
N ASP A 140 72.92 10.59 41.02
CA ASP A 140 74.17 9.96 40.58
C ASP A 140 75.42 10.76 40.95
N SER A 141 75.29 12.07 41.18
CA SER A 141 76.39 12.94 41.62
C SER A 141 76.52 13.06 43.14
N GLN A 142 75.71 12.33 43.93
CA GLN A 142 75.82 12.25 45.38
C GLN A 142 76.69 11.04 45.79
N PRO A 143 77.87 11.22 46.45
CA PRO A 143 78.69 10.09 46.88
C PRO A 143 77.97 9.29 47.98
N GLN A 144 77.81 7.99 47.74
CA GLN A 144 77.14 7.07 48.66
C GLN A 144 77.79 7.04 50.04
N SER A 145 77.09 7.57 51.04
CA SER A 145 77.32 7.22 52.45
C SER A 145 76.40 6.05 52.82
N LYS A 146 77.03 4.95 53.25
CA LYS A 146 76.38 3.74 53.76
C LYS A 146 75.60 4.01 55.05
N ARG A 147 74.59 3.16 55.29
CA ARG A 147 73.72 2.95 56.48
C ARG A 147 72.35 3.63 56.30
N SER A 148 71.20 3.00 56.52
CA SER A 148 70.83 1.83 57.33
C SER A 148 69.41 1.41 56.91
N SER A 149 69.18 0.14 56.60
CA SER A 149 68.29 -0.76 57.37
C SER A 149 67.31 -0.06 58.32
N THR A 150 66.03 -0.05 57.98
CA THR A 150 64.90 -0.24 58.92
C THR A 150 63.63 -0.54 58.12
N ASN A 151 63.00 -1.66 58.45
CA ASN A 151 61.66 -2.02 58.01
C ASN A 151 60.66 -0.95 58.45
N ASN A 152 59.81 -0.52 57.53
CA ASN A 152 58.46 -0.08 57.84
C ASN A 152 57.54 -0.72 56.80
N SER A 153 57.13 -1.95 57.12
CA SER A 153 55.78 -2.40 56.84
C SER A 153 54.79 -1.36 57.38
N ASP A 154 53.67 -1.19 56.68
CA ASP A 154 52.49 -0.41 57.08
C ASP A 154 52.46 1.08 56.63
N ARG A 155 52.20 1.27 55.33
CA ARG A 155 51.51 2.46 54.83
C ARG A 155 50.42 2.01 53.87
N GLY A 156 49.17 2.25 54.28
CA GLY A 156 47.96 1.78 53.64
C GLY A 156 47.95 2.03 52.13
N SER A 157 47.76 0.94 51.40
CA SER A 157 47.22 0.96 50.05
C SER A 157 45.80 1.56 50.16
N VAL A 158 45.71 2.88 50.03
CA VAL A 158 44.46 3.51 49.58
C VAL A 158 44.38 3.19 48.11
N ASP A 159 43.44 2.30 47.78
CA ASP A 159 43.12 1.92 46.42
C ASP A 159 42.75 3.17 45.62
N LEU A 160 43.60 3.53 44.66
CA LEU A 160 43.43 4.70 43.81
C LEU A 160 42.12 4.61 43.01
N ALA A 161 41.59 3.40 42.79
CA ALA A 161 40.30 3.18 42.15
C ALA A 161 39.10 3.72 42.97
N GLN A 162 39.24 3.84 44.30
CA GLN A 162 38.18 4.31 45.18
C GLN A 162 38.14 5.84 45.30
N LEU A 163 39.26 6.53 45.04
CA LEU A 163 39.32 8.00 45.03
C LEU A 163 38.84 8.60 43.69
N PHE A 164 38.92 7.84 42.59
CA PHE A 164 38.45 8.24 41.26
C PHE A 164 37.06 7.68 40.88
N GLY A 165 36.30 7.10 41.82
CA GLY A 165 34.88 6.81 41.62
C GLY A 165 34.56 5.72 40.58
N LEU A 166 35.43 4.73 40.37
CA LEU A 166 35.22 3.67 39.37
C LEU A 166 34.40 2.46 39.89
N THR A 167 33.80 2.56 41.08
CA THR A 167 32.79 1.59 41.52
C THR A 167 31.50 1.79 40.74
N LYS A 168 31.31 0.93 39.72
CA LYS A 168 30.05 0.56 39.06
C LYS A 168 28.83 1.31 39.58
N ILE A 169 28.58 2.49 39.03
CA ILE A 169 27.22 2.97 38.90
C ILE A 169 26.67 2.20 37.70
N SER A 170 25.64 1.42 37.96
CA SER A 170 24.74 0.90 36.93
C SER A 170 24.10 2.11 36.24
N GLU A 171 24.82 2.67 35.28
CA GLU A 171 24.27 3.61 34.32
C GLU A 171 23.84 2.79 33.11
N ASP A 172 22.54 2.89 32.82
CA ASP A 172 21.95 2.52 31.55
C ASP A 172 22.84 3.03 30.42
N GLU A 173 23.57 2.10 29.80
CA GLU A 173 24.17 2.29 28.49
C GLU A 173 23.01 2.59 27.52
N PRO A 174 22.90 3.79 26.92
CA PRO A 174 22.01 3.96 25.80
C PRO A 174 22.66 3.19 24.65
N GLU A 175 22.09 2.02 24.35
CA GLU A 175 22.45 1.21 23.19
C GLU A 175 22.69 2.10 21.97
N PRO A 176 23.68 1.78 21.12
CA PRO A 176 23.89 2.50 19.88
C PRO A 176 22.61 2.40 19.06
N LYS A 177 21.90 3.53 18.91
CA LYS A 177 20.71 3.63 18.07
C LYS A 177 21.10 3.22 16.66
N GLU A 178 20.73 1.99 16.30
CA GLU A 178 20.81 1.50 14.94
C GLU A 178 20.02 2.44 14.01
N PRO A 179 20.47 2.58 12.75
CA PRO A 179 19.89 3.52 11.81
C PRO A 179 18.37 3.32 11.70
N GLU A 180 17.61 4.42 11.79
CA GLU A 180 16.14 4.50 11.74
C GLU A 180 15.51 4.03 10.41
N THR A 181 16.26 3.29 9.59
CA THR A 181 15.77 2.53 8.44
C THR A 181 15.63 1.04 8.71
N ALA A 182 15.95 0.56 9.92
CA ALA A 182 15.58 -0.78 10.33
C ALA A 182 14.06 -0.84 10.49
N ILE A 183 13.39 -1.56 9.58
CA ILE A 183 12.00 -1.97 9.73
C ILE A 183 11.85 -2.47 11.17
N ALA A 184 11.08 -1.74 11.99
CA ALA A 184 10.85 -2.11 13.38
C ALA A 184 10.12 -3.46 13.36
N ILE A 185 10.88 -4.55 13.51
CA ILE A 185 10.29 -5.89 13.54
C ILE A 185 9.51 -5.96 14.84
N ASP A 186 8.20 -6.14 14.75
CA ASP A 186 7.33 -6.24 15.91
C ASP A 186 7.86 -7.33 16.85
N GLY A 187 8.20 -6.94 18.08
CA GLY A 187 8.76 -7.84 19.08
C GLY A 187 7.84 -9.01 19.41
N GLN A 188 6.53 -8.85 19.22
CA GLN A 188 5.54 -9.92 19.35
C GLN A 188 5.69 -10.96 18.22
N LEU A 189 5.81 -10.51 16.96
CA LEU A 189 6.03 -11.34 15.79
C LEU A 189 7.34 -12.15 15.90
N VAL A 190 8.41 -11.52 16.38
CA VAL A 190 9.70 -12.20 16.63
C VAL A 190 9.55 -13.29 17.70
N GLN A 191 8.76 -13.02 18.75
CA GLN A 191 8.51 -13.99 19.81
C GLN A 191 7.69 -15.18 19.29
N GLU A 192 6.63 -14.93 18.52
CA GLU A 192 5.83 -15.97 17.87
C GLU A 192 6.65 -16.82 16.88
N PHE A 193 7.59 -16.20 16.16
CA PHE A 193 8.52 -16.90 15.29
C PHE A 193 9.46 -17.83 16.06
N LYS A 194 10.02 -17.37 17.18
CA LYS A 194 10.87 -18.22 18.05
C LYS A 194 10.10 -19.43 18.59
N GLU A 195 8.86 -19.22 19.01
CA GLU A 195 7.96 -20.30 19.46
C GLU A 195 7.64 -21.28 18.32
N PHE A 196 7.40 -20.77 17.11
CA PHE A 196 7.21 -21.59 15.94
C PHE A 196 8.44 -22.46 15.64
N VAL A 197 9.66 -21.90 15.64
CA VAL A 197 10.89 -22.66 15.39
C VAL A 197 11.05 -23.78 16.41
N ALA A 198 10.81 -23.51 17.69
CA ALA A 198 10.87 -24.53 18.74
C ALA A 198 9.82 -25.65 18.53
N LEU A 199 8.59 -25.29 18.19
CA LEU A 199 7.47 -26.23 18.03
C LEU A 199 7.52 -26.99 16.69
N SER A 200 8.09 -26.41 15.63
CA SER A 200 8.12 -26.96 14.27
C SER A 200 8.81 -28.32 14.18
N SER A 201 9.76 -28.60 15.07
CA SER A 201 10.47 -29.88 15.16
C SER A 201 9.62 -31.02 15.75
N SER A 202 8.54 -30.69 16.47
CA SER A 202 7.71 -31.65 17.22
C SER A 202 6.28 -31.76 16.70
N VAL A 203 5.76 -30.71 16.05
CA VAL A 203 4.38 -30.65 15.56
C VAL A 203 4.26 -31.33 14.19
N ARG A 204 3.25 -32.18 14.02
CA ARG A 204 2.94 -32.82 12.72
C ARG A 204 2.62 -31.75 11.68
N LEU A 205 3.08 -31.96 10.44
CA LEU A 205 2.88 -31.04 9.31
C LEU A 205 1.41 -30.59 9.14
N ALA A 206 0.45 -31.50 9.33
CA ALA A 206 -0.98 -31.23 9.26
C ALA A 206 -1.52 -30.27 10.35
N LYS A 207 -0.71 -29.91 11.36
CA LYS A 207 -1.06 -28.94 12.41
C LYS A 207 -0.17 -27.71 12.40
N LEU A 208 0.81 -27.65 11.51
CA LEU A 208 1.78 -26.55 11.47
C LEU A 208 1.09 -25.19 11.23
N HIS A 209 0.05 -25.19 10.40
CA HIS A 209 -0.80 -24.01 10.12
C HIS A 209 -1.63 -23.52 11.31
N SER A 210 -1.75 -24.31 12.38
CA SER A 210 -2.51 -23.92 13.57
C SER A 210 -1.67 -23.10 14.57
N ILE A 211 -0.35 -23.07 14.38
CA ILE A 211 0.59 -22.30 15.22
C ILE A 211 0.38 -20.79 14.94
N PRO A 212 0.41 -19.91 15.96
CA PRO A 212 0.11 -18.48 15.83
C PRO A 212 0.86 -17.79 14.69
N PHE A 213 2.18 -17.96 14.63
CA PHE A 213 3.03 -17.39 13.57
C PHE A 213 2.56 -17.78 12.16
N MET A 214 2.32 -19.08 11.92
CA MET A 214 1.88 -19.56 10.61
C MET A 214 0.47 -19.09 10.26
N ARG A 215 -0.42 -18.95 11.25
CA ARG A 215 -1.76 -18.40 11.05
C ARG A 215 -1.66 -16.93 10.63
N HIS A 216 -0.77 -16.18 11.26
CA HIS A 216 -0.52 -14.78 10.93
C HIS A 216 0.00 -14.63 9.49
N CYS A 217 1.00 -15.42 9.08
CA CYS A 217 1.44 -15.45 7.67
C CYS A 217 0.32 -15.86 6.70
N GLN A 218 -0.56 -16.76 7.12
CA GLN A 218 -1.71 -17.15 6.28
C GLN A 218 -2.70 -16.00 6.09
N ASP A 219 -2.99 -15.26 7.15
CA ASP A 219 -3.96 -14.16 7.13
C ASP A 219 -3.40 -12.90 6.45
N GLU A 220 -2.12 -12.59 6.66
CA GLU A 220 -1.49 -11.35 6.17
C GLU A 220 -0.82 -11.49 4.80
N ASP A 221 -0.21 -12.64 4.49
CA ASP A 221 0.53 -12.82 3.23
C ASP A 221 -0.21 -13.71 2.24
N VAL A 222 -0.72 -14.86 2.68
CA VAL A 222 -1.27 -15.89 1.77
C VAL A 222 -2.70 -15.57 1.35
N GLU A 223 -3.59 -15.25 2.28
CA GLU A 223 -5.00 -15.02 2.00
C GLU A 223 -5.24 -13.82 1.07
N PRO A 224 -4.54 -12.67 1.21
CA PRO A 224 -4.66 -11.58 0.23
C PRO A 224 -4.22 -12.00 -1.16
N CYS A 225 -3.20 -12.86 -1.27
CA CYS A 225 -2.72 -13.37 -2.54
C CYS A 225 -3.69 -14.35 -3.24
N LEU A 226 -4.59 -14.99 -2.49
CA LEU A 226 -5.59 -15.89 -3.03
C LEU A 226 -6.91 -15.17 -3.37
N ARG A 227 -7.05 -13.90 -2.94
CA ARG A 227 -8.26 -13.09 -3.13
C ARG A 227 -8.25 -12.20 -4.37
N PHE A 228 -7.26 -12.33 -5.25
CA PHE A 228 -7.24 -11.57 -6.49
C PHE A 228 -8.43 -11.92 -7.41
N GLY A 229 -9.22 -10.91 -7.77
CA GLY A 229 -10.34 -11.01 -8.73
C GLY A 229 -11.75 -10.90 -8.11
N ASN A 230 -12.77 -10.78 -8.96
CA ASN A 230 -14.16 -10.53 -8.54
C ASN A 230 -14.83 -11.71 -7.80
N SER A 231 -14.16 -12.87 -7.71
CA SER A 231 -14.63 -14.06 -7.01
C SER A 231 -13.45 -14.93 -6.54
N PRO A 232 -13.00 -14.85 -5.27
CA PRO A 232 -11.96 -15.73 -4.76
C PRO A 232 -12.42 -17.20 -4.81
N ARG A 233 -11.73 -18.04 -5.59
CA ARG A 233 -12.14 -19.45 -5.79
C ARG A 233 -11.54 -20.42 -4.77
N ILE A 234 -10.55 -19.99 -3.99
CA ILE A 234 -9.84 -20.82 -3.02
C ILE A 234 -9.42 -19.98 -1.80
N SER A 235 -9.52 -20.54 -0.59
CA SER A 235 -9.03 -19.93 0.64
C SER A 235 -7.68 -20.54 1.05
N ALA A 236 -6.88 -19.80 1.82
CA ALA A 236 -5.60 -20.27 2.36
C ALA A 236 -5.77 -21.56 3.16
N ARG A 237 -6.90 -21.69 3.88
CA ARG A 237 -7.27 -22.91 4.61
C ARG A 237 -7.46 -24.12 3.68
N LYS A 238 -8.21 -23.95 2.58
CA LYS A 238 -8.46 -25.02 1.61
C LYS A 238 -7.19 -25.42 0.85
N LEU A 239 -6.33 -24.45 0.56
CA LEU A 239 -5.01 -24.70 -0.04
C LEU A 239 -4.11 -25.50 0.91
N THR A 240 -4.03 -25.08 2.18
CA THR A 240 -3.23 -25.75 3.22
C THR A 240 -3.70 -27.18 3.45
N GLU A 241 -5.01 -27.40 3.50
CA GLU A 241 -5.59 -28.75 3.61
C GLU A 241 -5.18 -29.61 2.42
N GLY A 242 -5.28 -29.09 1.19
CA GLY A 242 -4.86 -29.79 -0.02
C GLY A 242 -3.37 -30.15 -0.07
N ILE A 243 -2.50 -29.27 0.46
CA ILE A 243 -1.06 -29.53 0.62
C ILE A 243 -0.85 -30.62 1.67
N CYS A 244 -1.51 -30.53 2.82
CA CYS A 244 -1.37 -31.53 3.89
C CYS A 244 -1.92 -32.91 3.49
N SER A 245 -2.93 -32.96 2.62
CA SER A 245 -3.51 -34.19 2.07
C SER A 245 -2.83 -34.68 0.80
N ASN A 246 -1.79 -34.00 0.30
CA ASN A 246 -1.11 -34.30 -0.97
C ASN A 246 -2.08 -34.43 -2.17
N THR A 247 -3.11 -33.60 -2.21
CA THR A 247 -4.10 -33.58 -3.31
C THR A 247 -3.84 -32.46 -4.33
N CYS A 248 -2.73 -31.72 -4.18
CA CYS A 248 -2.31 -30.69 -5.11
C CYS A 248 -1.42 -31.28 -6.22
N TYR A 249 -1.68 -30.89 -7.46
CA TYR A 249 -0.87 -31.27 -8.62
C TYR A 249 -0.22 -30.02 -9.21
N ILE A 250 1.05 -30.12 -9.58
CA ILE A 250 1.78 -29.06 -10.28
C ILE A 250 1.63 -29.34 -11.77
N GLU A 251 0.90 -28.50 -12.47
CA GLU A 251 0.77 -28.55 -13.92
C GLU A 251 1.74 -27.55 -14.57
N GLY A 252 2.34 -27.93 -15.68
CA GLY A 252 3.13 -27.00 -16.50
C GLY A 252 2.21 -25.95 -17.12
N ALA A 253 2.58 -24.68 -17.03
CA ALA A 253 1.82 -23.61 -17.66
C ALA A 253 1.73 -23.83 -19.17
N THR A 254 0.54 -23.66 -19.74
CA THR A 254 0.36 -23.74 -21.19
C THR A 254 1.10 -22.59 -21.87
N MET A 255 1.50 -22.77 -23.13
CA MET A 255 2.17 -21.71 -23.90
C MET A 255 1.34 -20.42 -24.00
N GLU A 256 0.02 -20.52 -23.90
CA GLU A 256 -0.89 -19.37 -23.87
C GLU A 256 -0.84 -18.63 -22.53
N GLN A 257 -0.79 -19.37 -21.41
CA GLN A 257 -0.65 -18.79 -20.07
C GLN A 257 0.70 -18.12 -19.88
N VAL A 258 1.78 -18.74 -20.39
CA VAL A 258 3.13 -18.16 -20.35
C VAL A 258 3.18 -16.84 -21.12
N LYS A 259 2.62 -16.81 -22.33
CA LYS A 259 2.54 -15.57 -23.14
C LYS A 259 1.71 -14.47 -22.48
N GLU A 260 0.62 -14.82 -21.80
CA GLU A 260 -0.20 -13.86 -21.07
C GLU A 260 0.55 -13.32 -19.84
N TYR A 261 1.26 -14.18 -19.12
CA TYR A 261 2.12 -13.77 -18.00
C TYR A 261 3.26 -12.84 -18.45
N GLU A 262 3.96 -13.18 -19.54
CA GLU A 262 4.98 -12.32 -20.15
C GLU A 262 4.41 -10.96 -20.56
N ARG A 263 3.21 -10.94 -21.14
CA ARG A 263 2.50 -9.71 -21.51
C ARG A 263 2.16 -8.86 -20.29
N MET A 264 1.75 -9.48 -19.19
CA MET A 264 1.46 -8.80 -17.92
C MET A 264 2.73 -8.22 -17.28
N VAL A 265 3.82 -8.98 -17.26
CA VAL A 265 5.12 -8.53 -16.73
C VAL A 265 5.68 -7.37 -17.56
N LEU A 266 5.62 -7.46 -18.89
CA LEU A 266 6.02 -6.38 -19.79
C LEU A 266 5.16 -5.12 -19.61
N ALA A 267 3.86 -5.28 -19.35
CA ALA A 267 2.96 -4.17 -19.06
C ALA A 267 3.24 -3.50 -17.71
N ALA A 268 3.77 -4.24 -16.72
CA ALA A 268 4.15 -3.71 -15.41
C ALA A 268 5.50 -2.96 -15.42
N GLN A 269 6.38 -3.26 -16.38
CA GLN A 269 7.70 -2.60 -16.53
C GLN A 269 7.66 -1.32 -17.38
N GLN A 270 6.54 -1.01 -18.05
CA GLN A 270 6.40 0.24 -18.78
C GLN A 270 6.03 1.40 -17.85
N PRO A 271 6.62 2.61 -18.03
CA PRO A 271 6.19 3.79 -17.29
C PRO A 271 4.72 4.10 -17.60
N PRO A 272 3.95 4.61 -16.61
CA PRO A 272 2.52 4.85 -16.79
C PRO A 272 2.30 5.86 -17.92
N SER A 273 1.78 5.36 -19.05
CA SER A 273 1.41 6.20 -20.18
C SER A 273 0.04 6.85 -19.89
N PRO A 274 -0.10 8.17 -20.04
CA PRO A 274 -1.31 8.91 -19.64
C PRO A 274 -2.60 8.45 -20.36
N ALA A 275 -2.47 7.74 -21.48
CA ALA A 275 -3.61 7.30 -22.30
C ALA A 275 -4.16 5.90 -21.94
N ARG A 276 -3.56 5.17 -20.99
CA ARG A 276 -3.98 3.78 -20.67
C ARG A 276 -4.73 3.63 -19.35
N ASN A 277 -5.13 4.77 -18.76
CA ASN A 277 -6.02 4.83 -17.61
C ASN A 277 -7.47 4.53 -18.02
N SER A 278 -7.72 3.31 -18.49
CA SER A 278 -9.02 2.68 -18.23
C SER A 278 -9.01 2.32 -16.75
N MET A 279 -9.48 3.29 -15.98
CA MET A 279 -9.19 3.54 -14.57
C MET A 279 -10.04 2.70 -13.59
N THR A 280 -10.77 1.70 -14.05
CA THR A 280 -11.81 1.09 -13.20
C THR A 280 -11.31 -0.10 -12.38
N ASN A 281 -10.26 -0.82 -12.81
CA ASN A 281 -9.91 -2.10 -12.15
C ASN A 281 -8.53 -2.14 -11.47
N LYS A 282 -7.60 -1.22 -11.76
CA LYS A 282 -6.22 -1.30 -11.20
C LYS A 282 -6.04 -0.53 -9.89
N ASN A 283 -6.73 0.60 -9.72
CA ASN A 283 -6.67 1.38 -8.48
C ASN A 283 -7.39 0.68 -7.31
N ILE A 284 -8.53 0.04 -7.58
CA ILE A 284 -9.30 -0.73 -6.58
C ILE A 284 -8.47 -1.89 -5.99
N LEU A 285 -7.52 -2.44 -6.74
CA LEU A 285 -6.73 -3.60 -6.31
C LEU A 285 -5.66 -3.22 -5.26
N TRP A 286 -4.93 -2.13 -5.49
CA TRP A 286 -3.93 -1.65 -4.55
C TRP A 286 -4.57 -0.99 -3.32
N GLU A 287 -5.66 -0.27 -3.52
CA GLU A 287 -6.44 0.34 -2.44
C GLU A 287 -7.07 -0.72 -1.51
N LYS A 288 -7.55 -1.85 -2.04
CA LYS A 288 -8.01 -2.99 -1.22
C LYS A 288 -6.88 -3.65 -0.43
N LEU A 289 -5.70 -3.81 -1.04
CA LEU A 289 -4.53 -4.37 -0.36
C LEU A 289 -4.08 -3.45 0.78
N GLN A 290 -4.03 -2.14 0.51
CA GLN A 290 -3.65 -1.12 1.49
C GLN A 290 -4.68 -0.96 2.61
N THR A 291 -5.99 -1.08 2.29
CA THR A 291 -7.06 -1.04 3.29
C THR A 291 -7.07 -2.31 4.17
N GLN A 292 -6.78 -3.49 3.61
CA GLN A 292 -6.55 -4.70 4.40
C GLN A 292 -5.33 -4.53 5.31
N TYR A 293 -4.20 -4.08 4.78
CA TYR A 293 -2.96 -3.89 5.54
C TYR A 293 -3.14 -2.86 6.68
N ALA A 294 -3.88 -1.78 6.42
CA ALA A 294 -4.22 -0.76 7.42
C ALA A 294 -5.18 -1.26 8.51
N MET A 295 -6.09 -2.20 8.20
CA MET A 295 -6.95 -2.83 9.21
C MET A 295 -6.16 -3.76 10.14
N TYR A 296 -5.06 -4.37 9.69
CA TYR A 296 -4.27 -5.32 10.48
C TYR A 296 -3.16 -4.65 11.32
N GLN A 297 -2.65 -3.48 10.90
CA GLN A 297 -1.68 -2.68 11.66
C GLN A 297 -2.30 -1.83 12.78
N ALA A 298 -3.63 -1.75 12.88
CA ALA A 298 -4.27 -1.12 14.03
C ALA A 298 -3.89 -1.90 15.31
N PRO A 299 -3.34 -1.25 16.35
CA PRO A 299 -3.01 -1.93 17.60
C PRO A 299 -4.23 -2.70 18.10
N LYS A 300 -4.13 -4.03 18.23
CA LYS A 300 -5.17 -4.90 18.80
C LYS A 300 -5.27 -4.71 20.33
N GLY A 301 -5.42 -3.47 20.76
CA GLY A 301 -5.43 -3.03 22.15
C GLY A 301 -6.43 -1.89 22.36
N GLY A 302 -7.67 -2.08 21.93
CA GLY A 302 -8.75 -1.14 22.16
C GLY A 302 -10.08 -1.88 22.19
N CYS A 303 -10.60 -2.11 23.39
CA CYS A 303 -11.92 -2.70 23.59
C CYS A 303 -13.00 -1.81 22.96
N GLN A 304 -13.65 -2.29 21.89
CA GLN A 304 -14.76 -1.62 21.21
C GLN A 304 -16.05 -1.46 22.07
N THR A 305 -16.04 -1.88 23.34
CA THR A 305 -17.20 -1.79 24.24
C THR A 305 -17.02 -0.88 25.46
N CYS A 306 -15.87 -0.24 25.67
CA CYS A 306 -15.73 0.79 26.72
C CYS A 306 -15.38 2.15 26.13
N ARG A 307 -16.42 2.86 25.67
CA ARG A 307 -16.43 4.31 25.51
C ARG A 307 -16.62 4.91 26.91
N THR A 308 -15.58 5.47 27.50
CA THR A 308 -15.72 6.35 28.67
C THR A 308 -15.00 7.65 28.39
N ASP A 309 -15.81 8.68 28.22
CA ASP A 309 -15.41 10.08 28.28
C ASP A 309 -14.70 10.36 29.62
N ARG A 310 -13.49 10.91 29.52
CA ARG A 310 -12.96 11.97 30.39
C ARG A 310 -11.72 12.59 29.78
#